data_AF-A0A9D2S6B3-F1
#
_entry.id   AF-A0A9D2S6B3-F1
#
_cell.length_a   1.000
_cell.length_b   1.000
_cell.length_c   1.000
_cell.angle_alpha   90.00
_cell.angle_beta   90.00
_cell.angle_gamma   90.00
#
_symmetry.space_group_name_H-M   'P 1'
#
loop_
_entity.id
_entity.type
_entity.pdbx_description
1 polymer ?
#
loop_
_entity_poly.entity_id
_entity_poly.type
_entity_poly.pdbx_seq_one_letter_code
_entity_poly.pdbx_strand_id
1 'polypeptide(L)'
;MTIAQASQKYGLSADTLRYYERIGLIPPVPRNKSGIRDYDEESCSWIELMKCMRAAGVQIEALIEYVQLFRKGDETIGARKALLMEQREQLRARMEDMQRSLDRLNEKIAFYDQKMVPREQMLRQMGEKSSSGARGA
;
A
#
# COMPACT_ATOMS: atom_id res chain seq x y z
N MET A 1 -1.39 -25.88 -3.88
CA MET A 1 -2.73 -25.25 -3.67
C MET A 1 -3.36 -24.86 -5.01
N THR A 2 -4.69 -24.92 -5.17
CA THR A 2 -5.36 -24.52 -6.42
C THR A 2 -5.40 -23.00 -6.60
N ILE A 3 -5.69 -22.51 -7.82
CA ILE A 3 -5.82 -21.07 -8.07
C ILE A 3 -6.95 -20.41 -7.27
N ALA A 4 -8.05 -21.12 -7.02
CA ALA A 4 -9.17 -20.60 -6.24
C ALA A 4 -8.79 -20.40 -4.76
N GLN A 5 -8.10 -21.39 -4.20
CA GLN A 5 -7.54 -21.31 -2.85
C GLN A 5 -6.48 -20.21 -2.73
N ALA A 6 -5.58 -20.09 -3.71
CA ALA A 6 -4.58 -19.02 -3.75
C ALA A 6 -5.23 -17.63 -3.82
N SER A 7 -6.27 -17.51 -4.67
CA SER A 7 -7.06 -16.30 -4.83
C SER A 7 -7.67 -15.85 -3.50
N GLN A 8 -8.30 -16.78 -2.77
CA GLN A 8 -8.87 -16.51 -1.46
C GLN A 8 -7.79 -16.15 -0.43
N LYS A 9 -6.71 -16.94 -0.35
CA LYS A 9 -5.63 -16.73 0.64
C LYS A 9 -4.98 -15.35 0.51
N TYR A 10 -4.73 -14.91 -0.71
CA TYR A 10 -4.00 -13.67 -0.96
C TYR A 10 -4.92 -12.48 -1.29
N GLY A 11 -6.23 -12.68 -1.39
CA GLY A 11 -7.17 -11.61 -1.78
C GLY A 11 -6.88 -11.06 -3.17
N LEU A 12 -6.41 -11.90 -4.09
CA LEU A 12 -6.13 -11.55 -5.48
C LEU A 12 -7.08 -12.33 -6.37
N SER A 13 -7.58 -11.72 -7.45
CA SER A 13 -8.40 -12.47 -8.41
C SER A 13 -7.58 -13.57 -9.08
N ALA A 14 -8.24 -14.65 -9.52
CA ALA A 14 -7.58 -15.70 -10.31
C ALA A 14 -6.92 -15.12 -11.58
N ASP A 15 -7.52 -14.09 -12.19
CA ASP A 15 -6.96 -13.43 -13.37
C ASP A 15 -5.73 -12.59 -13.03
N THR A 16 -5.68 -11.97 -11.85
CA THR A 16 -4.48 -11.29 -11.34
C THR A 16 -3.33 -12.28 -11.15
N LEU A 17 -3.60 -13.46 -10.58
CA LEU A 17 -2.57 -14.49 -10.42
C LEU A 17 -2.03 -15.00 -11.78
N ARG A 18 -2.92 -15.25 -12.75
CA ARG A 18 -2.54 -15.59 -14.13
C ARG A 18 -1.76 -14.47 -14.79
N TYR A 19 -2.16 -13.22 -14.56
CA TYR A 19 -1.49 -12.05 -15.08
C TYR A 19 -0.07 -11.92 -14.53
N TYR A 20 0.12 -12.11 -13.22
CA TYR A 20 1.43 -12.05 -12.57
C TYR A 20 2.40 -13.08 -13.15
N GLU A 21 1.94 -14.32 -13.32
CA GLU A 21 2.74 -15.35 -13.99
C GLU A 21 3.05 -14.97 -15.44
N ARG A 22 2.03 -14.51 -16.20
CA ARG A 22 2.16 -14.19 -17.63
C ARG A 22 3.20 -13.11 -17.93
N ILE A 23 3.30 -12.09 -17.07
CA ILE A 23 4.27 -11.00 -17.25
C ILE A 23 5.62 -11.30 -16.60
N GLY A 24 5.77 -12.45 -15.94
CA GLY A 24 7.00 -12.81 -15.23
C GLY A 24 7.20 -12.08 -13.89
N LEU A 25 6.13 -11.54 -13.30
CA LEU A 25 6.16 -10.94 -11.97
C LEU A 25 6.29 -12.01 -10.87
N ILE A 26 5.85 -13.23 -11.15
CA ILE A 26 6.21 -14.43 -10.39
C ILE A 26 6.82 -15.45 -11.35
N PRO A 27 7.68 -16.38 -10.86
CA PRO A 27 8.14 -17.50 -11.67
C PRO A 27 6.97 -18.35 -12.21
N PRO A 28 7.21 -19.14 -13.27
CA PRO A 28 6.21 -20.09 -13.78
C PRO A 28 5.70 -21.00 -12.66
N VAL A 29 4.38 -21.10 -12.51
CA VAL A 29 3.77 -21.90 -11.45
C VAL A 29 3.80 -23.37 -11.86
N PRO A 30 4.25 -24.30 -10.99
CA PRO A 30 4.21 -25.73 -11.28
C PRO A 30 2.81 -26.22 -11.65
N ARG A 31 2.74 -27.35 -12.33
CA ARG A 31 1.46 -28.01 -12.67
C ARG A 31 1.42 -29.40 -12.05
N ASN A 32 0.27 -29.76 -11.50
CA ASN A 32 0.03 -31.12 -11.03
C ASN A 32 -0.15 -32.10 -12.20
N LYS A 33 -0.31 -33.39 -11.88
CA LYS A 33 -0.47 -34.49 -12.87
C LYS A 33 -1.64 -34.28 -13.85
N SER A 34 -2.64 -33.48 -13.48
CA SER A 34 -3.80 -33.16 -14.32
C SER A 34 -3.61 -31.87 -15.14
N GLY A 35 -2.40 -31.29 -15.14
CA GLY A 35 -2.08 -30.07 -15.88
C GLY A 35 -2.61 -28.78 -15.24
N ILE A 36 -3.13 -28.86 -14.00
CA ILE A 36 -3.67 -27.71 -13.28
C ILE A 36 -2.53 -27.03 -12.50
N ARG A 37 -2.51 -25.70 -12.48
CA ARG A 37 -1.55 -24.92 -11.68
C ARG A 37 -1.62 -25.33 -10.21
N ASP A 38 -0.46 -25.63 -9.66
CA ASP A 38 -0.25 -25.98 -8.27
C ASP A 38 0.63 -24.91 -7.62
N TYR A 39 0.00 -24.05 -6.83
CA TYR A 39 0.66 -23.03 -6.04
C TYR A 39 1.26 -23.67 -4.80
N ASP A 40 2.48 -24.17 -4.93
CA ASP A 40 3.28 -24.70 -3.84
C ASP A 40 3.80 -23.60 -2.90
N GLU A 41 4.62 -23.96 -1.92
CA GLU A 41 5.16 -23.03 -0.92
C GLU A 41 6.04 -21.94 -1.55
N GLU A 42 6.82 -22.28 -2.56
CA GLU A 42 7.65 -21.31 -3.28
C GLU A 42 6.79 -20.32 -4.05
N SER A 43 5.82 -20.81 -4.83
CA SER A 43 4.86 -19.96 -5.56
C SER A 43 4.09 -19.05 -4.62
N CYS A 44 3.71 -19.56 -3.44
CA CYS A 44 3.07 -18.79 -2.37
C CYS A 44 3.95 -17.65 -1.87
N SER A 45 5.23 -17.94 -1.60
CA SER A 45 6.19 -16.95 -1.11
C SER A 45 6.41 -15.83 -2.12
N TRP A 46 6.47 -16.17 -3.41
CA TRP A 46 6.54 -15.17 -4.49
C TRP A 46 5.29 -14.30 -4.57
N ILE A 47 4.10 -14.89 -4.48
CA ILE A 47 2.84 -14.12 -4.49
C ILE A 47 2.80 -13.13 -3.32
N GLU A 48 3.17 -13.59 -2.13
CA GLU A 48 3.18 -12.74 -0.92
C GLU A 48 4.16 -11.57 -1.06
N LEU A 49 5.39 -11.85 -1.51
CA LEU A 49 6.39 -10.81 -1.76
C LEU A 49 5.89 -9.78 -2.78
N MET A 50 5.38 -10.24 -3.92
CA MET A 50 4.92 -9.35 -4.99
C MET A 50 3.70 -8.54 -4.60
N LYS A 51 2.76 -9.15 -3.86
CA LYS A 51 1.62 -8.43 -3.28
C LYS A 51 2.09 -7.32 -2.36
N CYS A 52 3.02 -7.60 -1.45
CA CYS A 52 3.57 -6.62 -0.51
C CYS A 52 4.26 -5.45 -1.25
N MET A 53 5.18 -5.76 -2.16
CA MET A 53 5.93 -4.74 -2.90
C MET A 53 5.03 -3.88 -3.78
N ARG A 54 4.04 -4.48 -4.45
CA ARG A 54 3.06 -3.74 -5.24
C ARG A 54 2.19 -2.82 -4.39
N ALA A 55 1.79 -3.26 -3.19
CA ALA A 55 1.03 -2.43 -2.25
C ALA A 55 1.87 -1.24 -1.72
N ALA A 56 3.18 -1.44 -1.53
CA ALA A 56 4.13 -0.38 -1.20
C ALA A 56 4.47 0.53 -2.41
N GLY A 57 3.84 0.30 -3.57
CA GLY A 57 4.02 1.10 -4.78
C GLY A 57 5.36 0.89 -5.49
N VAL A 58 6.07 -0.21 -5.22
CA VAL A 58 7.24 -0.59 -6.03
C VAL A 58 6.78 -0.84 -7.48
N GLN A 59 7.55 -0.33 -8.44
CA GLN A 59 7.19 -0.42 -9.86
C GLN A 59 7.18 -1.89 -10.34
N ILE A 60 6.22 -2.22 -11.20
CA ILE A 60 6.04 -3.59 -11.67
C ILE A 60 7.24 -4.06 -12.51
N GLU A 61 7.84 -3.14 -13.26
CA GLU A 61 8.99 -3.37 -14.11
C GLU A 61 10.22 -3.80 -13.30
N ALA A 62 10.50 -3.10 -12.20
CA ALA A 62 11.61 -3.45 -11.29
C ALA A 62 11.42 -4.83 -10.64
N LEU A 63 10.18 -5.20 -10.32
CA LEU A 63 9.88 -6.52 -9.75
C LEU A 63 10.02 -7.65 -10.79
N ILE A 64 9.62 -7.40 -12.04
CA ILE A 64 9.85 -8.33 -13.15
C ILE A 64 11.35 -8.51 -13.38
N GLU A 65 12.13 -7.43 -13.40
CA GLU A 65 13.59 -7.49 -13.51
C GLU A 65 14.21 -8.30 -12.36
N TYR A 66 13.74 -8.09 -11.13
CA TYR A 66 14.20 -8.87 -9.98
C TYR A 66 13.97 -10.39 -10.17
N VAL A 67 12.80 -10.80 -10.66
CA VAL A 67 12.50 -12.21 -10.96
C VAL A 67 13.39 -12.73 -12.10
N GLN A 68 13.62 -11.93 -13.14
CA GLN A 68 14.51 -12.32 -14.23
C GLN A 68 15.94 -12.54 -13.75
N LEU A 69 16.46 -11.65 -12.89
CA LEU A 69 17.78 -11.82 -12.28
C LEU A 69 17.82 -13.06 -11.39
N PHE A 70 16.81 -13.25 -10.53
CA PHE A 70 16.71 -14.45 -9.68
C PHE A 70 16.83 -15.74 -10.48
N ARG A 71 16.15 -15.82 -11.63
CA ARG A 71 16.15 -17.01 -12.49
C ARG A 71 17.49 -17.29 -13.19
N LYS A 72 18.40 -16.31 -13.26
CA LYS A 72 19.74 -16.52 -13.82
C LYS A 72 20.65 -17.27 -12.84
N GLY A 73 20.41 -17.10 -11.53
CA GLY A 73 21.14 -17.81 -10.49
C GLY A 73 22.01 -16.88 -9.65
N ASP A 74 22.98 -17.47 -8.96
CA ASP A 74 23.75 -16.81 -7.90
C ASP A 74 24.72 -15.73 -8.39
N GLU A 75 25.09 -15.75 -9.66
CA GLU A 75 25.92 -14.72 -10.29
C GLU A 75 25.24 -13.33 -10.29
N THR A 76 23.90 -13.29 -10.12
CA THR A 76 23.13 -12.05 -10.07
C THR A 76 22.83 -11.54 -8.66
N ILE A 77 23.32 -12.19 -7.60
CA ILE A 77 23.04 -11.79 -6.21
C ILE A 77 23.36 -10.30 -5.99
N GLY A 78 24.49 -9.82 -6.52
CA GLY A 78 24.89 -8.42 -6.43
C GLY A 78 23.89 -7.48 -7.10
N ALA A 79 23.46 -7.79 -8.32
CA ALA A 79 22.49 -7.00 -9.07
C ALA A 79 21.10 -6.99 -8.39
N ARG A 80 20.65 -8.16 -7.92
CA ARG A 80 19.39 -8.30 -7.15
C ARG A 80 19.40 -7.43 -5.91
N LYS A 81 20.48 -7.46 -5.13
CA LYS A 81 20.63 -6.63 -3.93
C LYS A 81 20.64 -5.14 -4.27
N ALA A 82 21.36 -4.74 -5.32
CA ALA A 82 21.42 -3.34 -5.74
C ALA A 82 20.03 -2.81 -6.13
N LEU A 83 19.27 -3.57 -6.92
CA LEU A 83 17.90 -3.23 -7.30
C LEU A 83 17.00 -3.06 -6.06
N LEU A 84 17.05 -4.00 -5.11
CA LEU A 84 16.25 -3.90 -3.88
C LEU A 84 16.66 -2.69 -3.02
N MET A 85 17.95 -2.37 -2.96
CA MET A 85 18.43 -1.18 -2.26
C MET A 85 17.89 0.10 -2.91
N GLU A 86 17.90 0.20 -4.24
CA GLU A 86 17.33 1.34 -4.94
C GLU A 86 15.83 1.49 -4.66
N GLN A 87 15.06 0.40 -4.77
CA GLN A 87 13.62 0.44 -4.48
C GLN A 87 13.32 0.79 -3.03
N ARG A 88 14.18 0.38 -2.08
CA ARG A 88 14.09 0.78 -0.67
C ARG A 88 14.27 2.30 -0.50
N GLU A 89 15.26 2.90 -1.16
CA GLU A 89 15.47 4.35 -1.08
C GLU A 89 14.29 5.12 -1.67
N GLN A 90 13.74 4.67 -2.81
CA GLN A 90 12.55 5.27 -3.41
C GLN A 90 11.31 5.14 -2.51
N LEU A 91 11.14 4.01 -1.81
CA LEU A 91 10.08 3.84 -0.83
C LEU A 91 10.26 4.80 0.37
N ARG A 92 11.48 4.94 0.89
CA ARG A 92 11.76 5.86 2.00
C ARG A 92 11.44 7.31 1.62
N ALA A 93 11.86 7.76 0.44
CA ALA A 93 11.55 9.12 -0.03
C ALA A 93 10.03 9.38 -0.09
N ARG A 94 9.25 8.41 -0.59
CA ARG A 94 7.78 8.53 -0.61
C ARG A 94 7.17 8.55 0.80
N MET A 95 7.72 7.79 1.74
CA MET A 95 7.27 7.86 3.14
C MET A 95 7.50 9.24 3.74
N GLU A 96 8.66 9.85 3.47
CA GLU A 96 8.95 11.23 3.91
C GLU A 96 7.99 12.24 3.28
N ASP A 97 7.67 12.10 2.00
CA ASP A 97 6.70 12.97 1.29
C ASP A 97 5.27 12.83 1.86
N MET A 98 4.86 11.58 2.14
CA MET A 98 3.58 11.29 2.77
C MET A 98 3.51 11.87 4.19
N GLN A 99 4.59 11.78 4.96
CA GLN A 99 4.65 12.37 6.30
C GLN A 99 4.50 13.89 6.25
N ARG A 100 5.21 14.59 5.36
CA ARG A 100 5.06 16.04 5.19
C ARG A 100 3.63 16.44 4.81
N SER A 101 2.98 15.63 3.98
CA SER A 101 1.59 15.85 3.58
C SER A 101 0.63 15.66 4.76
N LEU A 102 0.86 14.64 5.58
CA LEU A 102 0.10 14.37 6.80
C LEU A 102 0.25 15.51 7.81
N ASP A 103 1.47 16.00 8.03
CA ASP A 103 1.73 17.11 8.95
C ASP A 103 0.98 18.38 8.50
N ARG A 104 0.98 18.66 7.19
CA ARG A 104 0.21 19.78 6.64
C ARG A 104 -1.30 19.63 6.81
N LEU A 105 -1.83 18.42 6.70
CA LEU A 105 -3.24 18.15 7.00
C LEU A 105 -3.55 18.39 8.47
N ASN A 106 -2.68 17.95 9.37
CA ASN A 106 -2.84 18.16 10.82
C ASN A 106 -2.84 19.65 11.18
N GLU A 107 -1.92 20.44 10.60
CA GLU A 107 -1.93 21.91 10.76
C GLU A 107 -3.26 22.53 10.32
N LYS A 108 -3.80 22.08 9.18
CA LYS A 108 -5.05 22.60 8.63
C LYS A 108 -6.24 22.25 9.52
N ILE A 109 -6.30 21.02 10.03
CA ILE A 109 -7.36 20.58 10.96
C ILE A 109 -7.29 21.39 12.25
N ALA A 110 -6.11 21.52 12.86
CA ALA A 110 -5.91 22.30 14.08
C ALA A 110 -6.32 23.77 13.92
N PHE A 111 -6.07 24.36 12.74
CA PHE A 111 -6.54 25.72 12.44
C PHE A 111 -8.06 25.85 12.49
N TYR A 112 -8.81 24.87 11.98
CA TYR A 112 -10.27 24.88 12.06
C TYR A 112 -10.75 24.73 13.50
N ASP A 113 -10.14 23.84 14.29
CA ASP A 113 -10.49 23.68 15.71
C ASP A 113 -10.24 24.98 16.49
N GLN A 114 -9.12 25.66 16.23
CA GLN A 114 -8.78 26.91 16.91
C GLN A 114 -9.56 28.13 16.45
N LYS A 115 -10.13 28.16 15.23
CA LYS A 115 -10.87 29.34 14.73
C LYS A 115 -12.38 29.17 14.67
N MET A 116 -12.88 27.96 14.50
CA MET A 116 -14.32 27.70 14.51
C MET A 116 -14.86 27.58 15.93
N VAL A 117 -14.14 26.93 16.85
CA VAL A 117 -14.60 26.80 18.25
C VAL A 117 -14.75 28.16 18.93
N PRO A 118 -13.79 29.12 18.85
CA PRO A 118 -13.99 30.42 19.49
C PRO A 118 -15.08 31.26 18.83
N ARG A 119 -15.27 31.15 17.51
CA ARG A 119 -16.31 31.91 16.80
C ARG A 119 -17.71 31.37 17.11
N GLU A 120 -17.89 30.06 17.12
CA GLU A 120 -19.17 29.43 17.48
C GLU A 120 -19.47 29.58 18.97
N GLN A 121 -18.47 29.46 19.85
CA GLN A 121 -18.62 29.72 21.28
C GLN A 121 -18.95 31.20 21.56
N MET A 122 -18.29 32.15 20.88
CA MET A 122 -18.66 33.57 20.97
C MET A 122 -20.10 33.81 20.54
N LEU A 123 -20.52 33.26 19.39
CA LEU A 123 -21.88 33.44 18.88
C LEU A 123 -22.93 32.81 19.80
N ARG A 124 -22.66 31.64 20.40
CA ARG A 124 -23.54 31.02 21.41
C ARG A 124 -23.63 31.85 22.69
N GLN A 125 -22.50 32.34 23.22
CA GLN A 125 -22.49 33.18 24.42
C GLN A 125 -23.16 34.55 24.21
N MET A 126 -23.08 35.12 23.00
CA MET A 126 -23.80 36.35 22.64
C MET A 126 -25.32 36.11 22.56
N GLY A 127 -25.76 34.98 21.99
CA GLY A 127 -27.18 34.60 21.95
C GLY A 127 -27.80 34.37 23.34
N GLU A 128 -27.05 33.75 24.26
CA GLU A 128 -27.52 33.52 25.63
C GLU A 128 -27.64 34.81 26.45
N LYS A 129 -26.68 35.74 26.35
CA LYS A 129 -26.71 37.04 27.08
C LYS A 129 -27.84 37.95 26.61
N SER A 130 -28.22 37.92 25.34
CA SER A 130 -29.38 38.69 24.83
C SER A 130 -30.72 38.16 25.37
N SER A 131 -30.79 36.90 25.81
CA SER A 131 -32.01 36.29 26.37
C SER A 131 -32.20 36.49 27.88
N SER A 132 -31.12 36.82 28.61
CA SER A 132 -31.17 37.06 30.07
C SER A 132 -31.42 38.52 30.43
N GLY A 133 -31.11 39.48 29.55
CA GLY A 133 -31.41 40.91 29.73
C GLY A 133 -32.88 41.30 29.55
N ALA A 134 -33.70 40.43 28.94
CA ALA A 134 -35.11 40.72 28.64
C ALA A 134 -36.09 40.30 29.77
N ARG A 135 -35.61 39.78 30.91
CA ARG A 135 -36.44 39.30 32.03
C ARG A 135 -36.40 40.17 33.29
N GLY A 136 -35.81 41.37 33.22
CA GLY A 136 -35.57 42.23 34.39
C GLY A 136 -35.93 43.70 34.24
N ALA A 137 -36.80 44.06 33.28
CA ALA A 137 -37.33 45.42 33.15
C ALA A 137 -38.86 45.39 33.16
#